data_AF-A0A520ZXI0-F1
#
_entry.id   AF-A0A520ZXI0-F1
#
_cell.length_a   1.000
_cell.length_b   1.000
_cell.length_c   1.000
_cell.angle_alpha   90.00
_cell.angle_beta   90.00
_cell.angle_gamma   90.00
#
_symmetry.space_group_name_H-M   'P 1'
#
loop_
_entity.id
_entity.type
_entity.pdbx_description
1 polymer ?
#
loop_
_entity_poly.entity_id
_entity_poly.type
_entity_poly.pdbx_seq_one_letter_code
_entity_poly.pdbx_strand_id
1 'polypeptide(L)'
;PILIGSAVATVMFVVAAQVLLPKTIAVTNDIWFEQVRGKVPLGIYRNGRYYFKGTEGFYSFQWPNKEKMIFKDFSYSTWDDNYNIRSLASAEFADWVPPIWVLKTGQVIERDESGSFVSKPFKIYSQRLPESPDDFLVPEYESAEMSLTRLFADIGEQDLQSEKIRARAEFYARISYLLLGIPLLLLGLPILILSYQKWGRDLSIAIPVSCFMAFVAWGTWGALQSLAKAGYVMVLPSAFIVHLLFSIIGLYLLKKQDL
;
A
#
# COMPACT_ATOMS: atom_id res chain seq x y z
N PRO A 1 -2.98 -35.39 3.00
CA PRO A 1 -2.00 -34.77 3.92
C PRO A 1 -1.34 -33.50 3.34
N ILE A 2 -0.79 -33.55 2.12
CA ILE A 2 -0.04 -32.42 1.53
C ILE A 2 -0.92 -31.17 1.31
N LEU A 3 -2.13 -31.34 0.76
CA LEU A 3 -3.09 -30.23 0.58
C LEU A 3 -3.58 -29.62 1.90
N ILE A 4 -3.68 -30.42 2.95
CA ILE A 4 -4.02 -29.90 4.29
C ILE A 4 -2.85 -29.05 4.81
N GLY A 5 -1.62 -29.53 4.63
CA GLY A 5 -0.42 -28.79 4.98
C GLY A 5 -0.33 -27.43 4.25
N SER A 6 -0.64 -27.38 2.95
CA SER A 6 -0.66 -26.11 2.22
C SER A 6 -1.76 -25.17 2.71
N ALA A 7 -2.96 -25.67 3.00
CA ALA A 7 -4.03 -24.85 3.56
C ALA A 7 -3.62 -24.24 4.91
N VAL A 8 -3.02 -25.03 5.81
CA VAL A 8 -2.51 -24.55 7.10
C VAL A 8 -1.41 -23.50 6.90
N ALA A 9 -0.47 -23.73 5.98
CA ALA A 9 0.58 -22.77 5.67
C ALA A 9 0.02 -21.45 5.10
N THR A 10 -0.97 -21.52 4.20
CA THR A 10 -1.68 -20.35 3.67
C THR A 10 -2.37 -19.58 4.80
N VAL A 11 -3.05 -20.25 5.73
CA VAL A 11 -3.66 -19.58 6.89
C VAL A 11 -2.61 -18.87 7.72
N MET A 12 -1.48 -19.52 8.00
CA MET A 12 -0.36 -18.88 8.72
C MET A 12 0.16 -17.63 7.98
N PHE A 13 0.32 -17.69 6.66
CA PHE A 13 0.73 -16.53 5.87
C PHE A 13 -0.29 -15.40 5.87
N VAL A 14 -1.58 -15.71 5.83
CA VAL A 14 -2.65 -14.71 5.93
C VAL A 14 -2.62 -14.02 7.30
N VAL A 15 -2.46 -14.78 8.39
CA VAL A 15 -2.32 -14.22 9.74
C VAL A 15 -1.07 -13.35 9.85
N ALA A 16 0.06 -13.81 9.30
CA ALA A 16 1.30 -13.03 9.26
C ALA A 16 1.13 -11.73 8.45
N ALA A 17 0.45 -11.78 7.30
CA ALA A 17 0.17 -10.61 6.47
C ALA A 17 -0.77 -9.60 7.14
N GLN A 18 -1.66 -10.08 8.02
CA GLN A 18 -2.55 -9.20 8.78
C GLN A 18 -1.85 -8.55 9.98
N VAL A 19 -1.00 -9.29 10.70
CA VAL A 19 -0.52 -8.89 12.03
C VAL A 19 0.97 -8.59 12.09
N LEU A 20 1.78 -9.42 11.44
CA LEU A 20 3.24 -9.40 11.56
C LEU A 20 3.87 -8.46 10.53
N LEU A 21 3.59 -8.68 9.24
CA LEU A 21 4.20 -7.95 8.13
C LEU A 21 4.02 -6.43 8.22
N PRO A 22 2.82 -5.89 8.54
CA PRO A 22 2.63 -4.44 8.68
C PRO A 22 3.60 -3.82 9.70
N LYS A 23 3.79 -4.48 10.85
CA LYS A 23 4.66 -4.00 11.92
C LYS A 23 6.13 -4.09 11.54
N THR A 24 6.55 -5.23 10.98
CA THR A 24 7.96 -5.44 10.65
C THR A 24 8.41 -4.59 9.46
N ILE A 25 7.54 -4.40 8.47
CA ILE A 25 7.84 -3.57 7.30
C ILE A 25 7.93 -2.10 7.72
N ALA A 26 7.00 -1.61 8.54
CA ALA A 26 7.06 -0.23 9.06
C ALA A 26 8.37 0.05 9.80
N VAL A 27 8.79 -0.83 10.72
CA VAL A 27 10.07 -0.70 11.43
C VAL A 27 11.28 -0.79 10.47
N THR A 28 11.22 -1.66 9.46
CA THR A 28 12.30 -1.78 8.47
C THR A 28 12.43 -0.51 7.64
N ASN A 29 11.30 0.06 7.21
CA ASN A 29 11.27 1.28 6.41
C ASN A 29 11.75 2.47 7.24
N ASP A 30 11.35 2.58 8.50
CA ASP A 30 11.86 3.57 9.45
C ASP A 30 13.40 3.52 9.51
N ILE A 31 13.98 2.36 9.83
CA ILE A 31 15.43 2.20 9.89
C ILE A 31 16.10 2.55 8.55
N TRP A 32 15.59 2.02 7.43
CA TRP A 32 16.23 2.18 6.14
C TRP A 32 16.16 3.61 5.60
N PHE A 33 15.02 4.27 5.72
CA PHE A 33 14.82 5.59 5.14
C PHE A 33 15.25 6.71 6.09
N GLU A 34 14.95 6.60 7.38
CA GLU A 34 15.33 7.61 8.37
C GLU A 34 16.81 7.46 8.77
N GLN A 35 17.18 6.31 9.32
CA GLN A 35 18.48 6.16 9.98
C GLN A 35 19.63 5.96 8.98
N VAL A 36 19.41 5.20 7.90
CA VAL A 36 20.46 4.89 6.92
C VAL A 36 20.54 5.93 5.80
N ARG A 37 19.40 6.27 5.18
CA ARG A 37 19.39 7.23 4.06
C ARG A 37 19.35 8.70 4.50
N GLY A 38 19.16 8.97 5.79
CA GLY A 38 19.03 10.34 6.30
C GLY A 38 17.83 11.09 5.72
N LYS A 39 16.88 10.37 5.11
CA LYS A 39 15.60 10.96 4.71
C LYS A 39 14.79 11.04 5.99
N VAL A 40 14.88 12.16 6.71
CA VAL A 40 14.01 12.39 7.86
C VAL A 40 12.56 12.28 7.34
N PRO A 41 11.76 11.30 7.78
CA PRO A 41 10.36 11.25 7.43
C PRO A 41 9.73 12.45 8.13
N LEU A 42 9.69 13.58 7.44
CA LEU A 42 9.07 14.79 7.94
C LEU A 42 7.57 14.57 8.13
N GLY A 43 6.99 13.44 7.71
CA GLY A 43 5.64 13.05 8.12
C GLY A 43 5.39 11.54 8.23
N ILE A 44 4.29 11.22 8.91
CA ILE A 44 3.71 9.88 9.06
C ILE A 44 2.31 9.85 8.44
N TYR A 45 1.89 8.70 7.91
CA TYR A 45 0.50 8.46 7.54
C TYR A 45 -0.15 7.52 8.54
N ARG A 46 -1.26 7.93 9.15
CA ARG A 46 -1.96 7.14 10.16
C ARG A 46 -3.46 7.38 10.09
N ASN A 47 -4.23 6.29 10.00
CA ASN A 47 -5.70 6.32 10.00
C ASN A 47 -6.31 7.29 8.95
N GLY A 48 -5.84 7.24 7.70
CA GLY A 48 -6.41 8.09 6.64
C GLY A 48 -5.82 9.50 6.57
N ARG A 49 -4.95 9.89 7.50
CA ARG A 49 -4.38 11.24 7.60
C ARG A 49 -2.87 11.24 7.54
N TYR A 50 -2.34 12.21 6.80
CA TYR A 50 -0.95 12.64 6.86
C TYR A 50 -0.75 13.56 8.06
N TYR A 51 0.41 13.42 8.68
CA TYR A 51 0.90 14.24 9.77
C TYR A 51 2.32 14.61 9.44
N PHE A 52 2.63 15.88 9.23
CA PHE A 52 3.94 16.31 8.76
C PHE A 52 4.49 17.44 9.64
N LYS A 53 5.67 17.25 10.20
CA LYS A 53 6.45 18.29 10.88
C LYS A 53 7.18 19.12 9.83
N GLY A 54 6.69 20.33 9.60
CA GLY A 54 7.37 21.33 8.80
C GLY A 54 8.46 22.07 9.57
N THR A 55 9.03 23.06 8.90
CA THR A 55 10.07 23.96 9.39
C THR A 55 9.59 24.80 10.58
N GLU A 56 8.38 25.36 10.49
CA GLU A 56 7.82 26.28 11.50
C GLU A 56 6.64 25.69 12.28
N GLY A 57 6.15 24.52 11.88
CA GLY A 57 4.88 24.01 12.38
C GLY A 57 4.59 22.57 12.06
N PHE A 58 3.35 22.15 12.34
CA PHE A 58 2.86 20.81 12.13
C PHE A 58 1.59 20.83 11.28
N TYR A 59 1.61 20.02 10.23
CA TYR A 59 0.55 19.81 9.27
C TYR A 59 -0.21 18.54 9.58
N SER A 60 -1.52 18.56 9.38
CA SER A 60 -2.32 17.35 9.31
C SER A 60 -3.39 17.48 8.25
N PHE A 61 -3.52 16.51 7.35
CA PHE A 61 -4.47 16.56 6.25
C PHE A 61 -4.77 15.17 5.70
N GLN A 62 -5.84 15.05 4.94
CA GLN A 62 -6.10 13.92 4.07
C GLN A 62 -5.72 14.32 2.64
N TRP A 63 -5.15 13.39 1.88
CA TRP A 63 -4.84 13.60 0.46
C TRP A 63 -5.48 12.49 -0.37
N PRO A 64 -6.81 12.55 -0.60
CA PRO A 64 -7.55 11.46 -1.25
C PRO A 64 -7.14 11.23 -2.69
N ASN A 65 -6.50 12.23 -3.32
CA ASN A 65 -6.09 12.17 -4.71
C ASN A 65 -4.68 12.75 -4.88
N LYS A 66 -3.67 11.91 -5.07
CA LYS A 66 -2.26 12.35 -5.14
C LYS A 66 -1.91 13.07 -6.46
N GLU A 67 -2.73 12.93 -7.50
CA GLU A 67 -2.56 13.65 -8.77
C GLU A 67 -3.07 15.10 -8.68
N LYS A 68 -4.04 15.35 -7.80
CA LYS A 68 -4.55 16.69 -7.53
C LYS A 68 -3.86 17.26 -6.29
N MET A 69 -3.35 18.48 -6.40
CA MET A 69 -2.77 19.20 -5.26
C MET A 69 -3.87 19.82 -4.37
N ILE A 70 -4.82 18.98 -3.95
CA ILE A 70 -6.00 19.33 -3.15
C ILE A 70 -6.03 18.47 -1.91
N PHE A 71 -5.88 19.10 -0.75
CA PHE A 71 -5.90 18.42 0.54
C PHE A 71 -7.25 18.64 1.21
N LYS A 72 -7.72 17.65 1.96
CA LYS A 72 -8.98 17.67 2.70
C LYS A 72 -8.73 17.64 4.20
N ASP A 73 -9.62 18.27 4.98
CA ASP A 73 -9.52 18.38 6.44
C ASP A 73 -8.13 18.87 6.87
N PHE A 74 -7.67 19.93 6.20
CA PHE A 74 -6.33 20.48 6.34
C PHE A 74 -6.21 21.26 7.65
N SER A 75 -5.09 21.07 8.32
CA SER A 75 -4.74 21.79 9.53
C SER A 75 -3.25 22.10 9.55
N TYR A 76 -2.90 23.34 9.89
CA TYR A 76 -1.53 23.79 10.10
C TYR A 76 -1.44 24.53 11.43
N SER A 77 -0.54 24.08 12.30
CA SER A 77 -0.32 24.64 13.63
C SER A 77 1.13 25.10 13.79
N THR A 78 1.32 26.28 14.38
CA THR A 78 2.66 26.82 14.69
C THR A 78 2.80 27.04 16.19
N TRP A 79 4.04 27.10 16.65
CA TRP A 79 4.39 27.23 18.06
C TRP A 79 5.26 28.46 18.29
N ASP A 80 5.25 29.01 19.50
CA ASP A 80 6.25 30.00 19.93
C ASP A 80 7.52 29.32 20.46
N ASP A 81 8.56 30.11 20.78
CA ASP A 81 9.85 29.62 21.31
C ASP A 81 9.70 28.85 22.64
N ASN A 82 8.56 28.99 23.32
CA ASN A 82 8.22 28.29 24.56
C ASN A 82 7.30 27.07 24.31
N TYR A 83 7.15 26.62 23.07
CA TYR A 83 6.31 25.50 22.64
C TYR A 83 4.81 25.67 22.90
N ASN A 84 4.32 26.90 23.09
CA ASN A 84 2.88 27.15 23.14
C ASN A 84 2.33 27.33 21.73
N ILE A 85 1.07 26.95 21.50
CA ILE A 85 0.40 27.16 20.21
C ILE A 85 0.32 28.67 19.93
N ARG A 86 0.92 29.09 18.81
CA ARG A 86 0.89 30.47 18.33
C ARG A 86 -0.28 30.71 17.39
N SER A 87 -0.48 29.79 16.45
CA SER A 87 -1.62 29.82 15.53
C SER A 87 -2.04 28.42 15.08
N LEU A 88 -3.32 28.30 14.72
CA LEU A 88 -3.91 27.11 14.12
C LEU A 88 -4.80 27.55 12.96
N ALA A 89 -4.41 27.21 11.74
CA ALA A 89 -5.29 27.29 10.57
C ALA A 89 -5.94 25.91 10.35
N SER A 90 -7.26 25.87 10.22
CA SER A 90 -8.01 24.67 9.89
C SER A 90 -8.99 24.95 8.76
N ALA A 91 -9.06 24.08 7.76
CA ALA A 91 -9.92 24.24 6.60
C ALA A 91 -10.44 22.90 6.09
N GLU A 92 -11.63 22.90 5.50
CA GLU A 92 -12.20 21.71 4.87
C GLU A 92 -11.38 21.30 3.64
N PHE A 93 -10.91 22.28 2.85
CA PHE A 93 -10.04 22.04 1.70
C PHE A 93 -8.87 23.02 1.65
N ALA A 94 -7.74 22.54 1.15
CA ALA A 94 -6.55 23.35 0.87
C ALA A 94 -6.05 23.04 -0.54
N ASP A 95 -6.15 24.02 -1.44
CA ASP A 95 -5.66 23.91 -2.81
C ASP A 95 -4.30 24.56 -2.93
N TRP A 96 -3.38 23.93 -3.64
CA TRP A 96 -2.11 24.55 -4.01
C TRP A 96 -2.23 25.30 -5.34
N VAL A 97 -2.02 26.60 -5.30
CA VAL A 97 -1.87 27.46 -6.48
C VAL A 97 -0.49 28.10 -6.38
N PRO A 98 0.56 27.52 -7.01
CA PRO A 98 1.93 27.92 -6.77
C PRO A 98 2.13 29.44 -6.81
N PRO A 99 2.75 30.08 -5.79
CA PRO A 99 3.35 29.52 -4.57
C PRO A 99 2.48 29.64 -3.30
N ILE A 100 1.15 29.67 -3.44
CA ILE A 100 0.19 30.04 -2.39
C ILE A 100 -0.74 28.86 -2.08
N TRP A 101 -1.02 28.65 -0.80
CA TRP A 101 -2.09 27.76 -0.34
C TRP A 101 -3.40 28.53 -0.24
N VAL A 102 -4.42 28.02 -0.92
CA VAL A 102 -5.79 28.57 -0.90
C VAL A 102 -6.66 27.66 -0.03
N LEU A 103 -6.86 28.06 1.22
CA LEU A 103 -7.72 27.38 2.18
C LEU A 103 -9.18 27.77 1.95
N LYS A 104 -10.07 26.79 1.95
CA LYS A 104 -11.51 26.98 1.72
C LYS A 104 -12.32 26.44 2.91
N THR A 105 -13.28 27.24 3.35
CA THR A 105 -14.20 26.93 4.46
C THR A 105 -13.45 26.52 5.72
N GLY A 106 -13.05 27.50 6.53
CA GLY A 106 -12.19 27.24 7.67
C GLY A 106 -12.16 28.35 8.70
N GLN A 107 -11.20 28.26 9.60
CA GLN A 107 -10.92 29.27 10.62
C GLN A 107 -9.42 29.35 10.88
N VAL A 108 -8.95 30.56 11.21
CA VAL A 108 -7.63 30.77 11.78
C VAL A 108 -7.82 31.15 13.25
N ILE A 109 -7.17 30.42 14.13
CA ILE A 109 -7.06 30.74 15.55
C ILE A 109 -5.67 31.33 15.77
N GLU A 110 -5.60 32.55 16.30
CA GLU A 110 -4.35 33.23 16.62
C GLU A 110 -4.39 33.68 18.07
N ARG A 111 -3.22 33.71 18.71
CA ARG A 111 -3.08 34.30 20.04
C ARG A 111 -2.94 35.82 19.92
N ASP A 112 -3.75 36.56 20.66
CA ASP A 112 -3.67 38.01 20.74
C ASP A 112 -2.60 38.48 21.73
N GLU A 113 -2.34 39.79 21.77
CA GLU A 113 -1.36 40.41 22.68
C GLU A 113 -1.70 40.25 24.16
N SER A 114 -2.97 39.95 24.50
CA SER A 114 -3.42 39.64 25.87
C SER A 114 -3.20 38.17 26.26
N GLY A 115 -2.76 37.35 25.32
CA GLY A 115 -2.56 35.91 25.49
C GLY A 115 -3.82 35.08 25.26
N SER A 116 -4.94 35.68 24.84
CA SER A 116 -6.21 35.02 24.54
C SER A 116 -6.25 34.52 23.09
N PHE A 117 -7.04 33.48 22.82
CA PHE A 117 -7.21 32.94 21.46
C PHE A 117 -8.39 33.59 20.74
N VAL A 118 -8.14 34.15 19.56
CA VAL A 118 -9.16 34.75 18.70
C VAL A 118 -9.36 33.85 17.48
N SER A 119 -10.58 33.33 17.29
CA SER A 119 -10.96 32.55 16.11
C SER A 119 -11.58 33.46 15.05
N LYS A 120 -11.02 33.44 13.84
CA LYS A 120 -11.48 34.19 12.67
C LYS A 120 -11.93 33.21 11.58
N PRO A 121 -13.25 33.00 11.38
CA PRO A 121 -13.74 32.14 10.32
C PRO A 121 -13.51 32.79 8.94
N PHE A 122 -13.28 31.96 7.93
CA PHE A 122 -13.11 32.39 6.54
C PHE A 122 -13.80 31.44 5.56
N LYS A 123 -14.24 31.98 4.42
CA LYS A 123 -14.68 31.17 3.28
C LYS A 123 -13.51 30.84 2.35
N ILE A 124 -12.64 31.80 2.10
CA ILE A 124 -11.41 31.64 1.32
C ILE A 124 -10.32 32.41 2.06
N TYR A 125 -9.19 31.76 2.30
CA TYR A 125 -8.02 32.37 2.92
C TYR A 125 -6.77 31.92 2.20
N SER A 126 -5.99 32.87 1.70
CA SER A 126 -4.75 32.61 0.98
C SER A 126 -3.57 32.87 1.89
N GLN A 127 -2.73 31.86 2.08
CA GLN A 127 -1.54 31.97 2.92
C GLN A 127 -0.34 31.36 2.20
N ARG A 128 0.82 31.98 2.39
CA ARG A 128 2.09 31.36 2.02
C ARG A 128 2.55 30.49 3.19
N LEU A 129 2.66 29.19 2.93
CA LEU A 129 3.24 28.24 3.88
C LEU A 129 4.67 27.90 3.42
N PRO A 130 5.58 27.54 4.33
CA PRO A 130 6.96 27.23 3.95
C PRO A 130 7.07 26.00 3.04
N GLU A 131 6.20 25.01 3.24
CA GLU A 131 6.17 23.74 2.51
C GLU A 131 5.20 23.77 1.32
N SER A 132 5.60 23.06 0.26
CA SER A 132 4.85 22.81 -0.96
C SER A 132 4.31 21.37 -0.98
N PRO A 133 3.36 21.02 -1.88
CA PRO A 133 2.87 19.64 -2.02
C PRO A 133 3.96 18.59 -2.23
N ASP A 134 5.02 18.95 -2.94
CA ASP A 134 6.13 18.03 -3.26
C ASP A 134 6.93 17.67 -2.00
N ASP A 135 6.97 18.57 -1.00
CA ASP A 135 7.61 18.31 0.29
C ASP A 135 6.83 17.27 1.11
N PHE A 136 5.53 17.10 0.84
CA PHE A 136 4.66 16.14 1.50
C PHE A 136 4.61 14.77 0.82
N LEU A 137 5.41 14.53 -0.23
CA LEU A 137 5.38 13.28 -0.99
C LEU A 137 5.68 12.06 -0.11
N VAL A 138 4.64 11.25 0.06
CA VAL A 138 4.72 10.03 0.87
C VAL A 138 5.39 8.92 0.09
N PRO A 139 6.32 8.18 0.72
CA PRO A 139 7.09 7.16 0.03
C PRO A 139 6.24 6.06 -0.59
N GLU A 140 6.75 5.50 -1.68
CA GLU A 140 6.13 4.42 -2.48
C GLU A 140 5.81 3.14 -1.67
N TYR A 141 6.40 2.97 -0.48
CA TYR A 141 6.23 1.79 0.38
C TYR A 141 5.00 1.84 1.30
N GLU A 142 4.19 2.90 1.29
CA GLU A 142 2.98 3.03 2.12
C GLU A 142 2.03 1.83 1.96
N SER A 143 1.79 1.36 0.74
CA SER A 143 0.92 0.19 0.51
C SER A 143 1.54 -1.13 0.96
N ALA A 144 2.87 -1.20 1.10
CA ALA A 144 3.57 -2.37 1.63
C ALA A 144 3.41 -2.51 3.16
N GLU A 145 3.15 -1.41 3.86
CA GLU A 145 2.93 -1.37 5.31
C GLU A 145 1.48 -1.68 5.70
N MET A 146 0.55 -1.65 4.75
CA MET A 146 -0.87 -1.87 5.03
C MET A 146 -1.18 -3.35 5.31
N SER A 147 -2.01 -3.58 6.33
CA SER A 147 -2.62 -4.89 6.58
C SER A 147 -3.70 -5.20 5.54
N LEU A 148 -4.14 -6.46 5.46
CA LEU A 148 -5.22 -6.86 4.55
C LEU A 148 -6.51 -6.08 4.80
N THR A 149 -6.87 -5.87 6.07
CA THR A 149 -8.05 -5.07 6.43
C THR A 149 -7.90 -3.62 6.01
N ARG A 150 -6.70 -3.04 6.15
CA ARG A 150 -6.46 -1.64 5.75
C ARG A 150 -6.50 -1.48 4.23
N LEU A 151 -5.88 -2.40 3.47
CA LEU A 151 -5.98 -2.45 2.01
C LEU A 151 -7.43 -2.58 1.53
N PHE A 152 -8.28 -3.31 2.26
CA PHE A 152 -9.69 -3.42 1.93
C PHE A 152 -10.46 -2.11 2.21
N ALA A 153 -10.23 -1.49 3.37
CA ALA A 153 -10.84 -0.21 3.73
C ALA A 153 -10.45 0.89 2.72
N ASP A 154 -9.18 0.89 2.30
CA ASP A 154 -8.63 1.85 1.35
C ASP A 154 -9.42 1.93 0.03
N ILE A 155 -9.96 0.80 -0.46
CA ILE A 155 -10.80 0.75 -1.67
C ILE A 155 -12.01 1.71 -1.58
N GLY A 156 -12.58 1.86 -0.38
CA GLY A 156 -13.74 2.73 -0.13
C GLY A 156 -13.38 4.17 0.22
N GLU A 157 -12.12 4.44 0.59
CA GLU A 157 -11.62 5.75 0.99
C GLU A 157 -11.16 6.59 -0.22
N GLN A 158 -10.86 5.96 -1.36
CA GLN A 158 -10.46 6.66 -2.58
C GLN A 158 -11.64 7.40 -3.23
N ASP A 159 -11.41 8.60 -3.77
CA ASP A 159 -12.43 9.38 -4.49
C ASP A 159 -12.40 9.14 -6.00
N LEU A 160 -11.20 9.09 -6.61
CA LEU A 160 -11.05 8.85 -8.03
C LEU A 160 -11.28 7.40 -8.41
N GLN A 161 -11.86 7.20 -9.61
CA GLN A 161 -12.02 5.86 -10.17
C GLN A 161 -10.68 5.17 -10.45
N SER A 162 -9.65 5.89 -10.91
CA SER A 162 -8.31 5.35 -11.14
C SER A 162 -7.66 4.85 -9.84
N GLU A 163 -7.76 5.64 -8.76
CA GLU A 163 -7.23 5.27 -7.44
C GLU A 163 -8.00 4.11 -6.83
N LYS A 164 -9.34 4.07 -6.97
CA LYS A 164 -10.16 2.90 -6.61
C LYS A 164 -9.71 1.63 -7.33
N ILE A 165 -9.40 1.72 -8.63
CA ILE A 165 -8.90 0.58 -9.41
C ILE A 165 -7.54 0.13 -8.87
N ARG A 166 -6.62 1.06 -8.61
CA ARG A 166 -5.31 0.76 -8.04
C ARG A 166 -5.41 0.11 -6.65
N ALA A 167 -6.20 0.68 -5.74
CA ALA A 167 -6.43 0.14 -4.39
C ALA A 167 -7.03 -1.28 -4.46
N ARG A 168 -8.01 -1.51 -5.35
CA ARG A 168 -8.54 -2.86 -5.62
C ARG A 168 -7.45 -3.80 -6.12
N ALA A 169 -6.63 -3.36 -7.06
CA ALA A 169 -5.53 -4.15 -7.61
C ALA A 169 -4.52 -4.52 -6.53
N GLU A 170 -4.17 -3.60 -5.62
CA GLU A 170 -3.26 -3.86 -4.51
C GLU A 170 -3.83 -4.88 -3.51
N PHE A 171 -5.10 -4.73 -3.12
CA PHE A 171 -5.79 -5.68 -2.24
C PHE A 171 -5.84 -7.09 -2.85
N TYR A 172 -6.40 -7.22 -4.07
CA TYR A 172 -6.54 -8.53 -4.71
C TYR A 172 -5.19 -9.15 -5.09
N ALA A 173 -4.17 -8.35 -5.43
CA ALA A 173 -2.81 -8.84 -5.60
C ALA A 173 -2.29 -9.44 -4.28
N ARG A 174 -2.47 -8.79 -3.13
CA ARG A 174 -2.01 -9.32 -1.84
C ARG A 174 -2.69 -10.64 -1.50
N ILE A 175 -4.01 -10.72 -1.67
CA ILE A 175 -4.77 -11.97 -1.46
C ILE A 175 -4.30 -13.06 -2.41
N SER A 176 -4.19 -12.74 -3.70
CA SER A 176 -3.72 -13.68 -4.73
C SER A 176 -2.33 -14.23 -4.40
N TYR A 177 -1.39 -13.37 -3.99
CA TYR A 177 -0.03 -13.80 -3.64
C TYR A 177 -0.02 -14.81 -2.48
N LEU A 178 -0.83 -14.55 -1.43
CA LEU A 178 -0.93 -15.44 -0.26
C LEU A 178 -1.54 -16.82 -0.61
N LEU A 179 -2.42 -16.85 -1.60
CA LEU A 179 -3.07 -18.09 -2.07
C LEU A 179 -2.25 -18.85 -3.11
N LEU A 180 -1.22 -18.22 -3.71
CA LEU A 180 -0.51 -18.74 -4.89
C LEU A 180 0.24 -20.06 -4.62
N GLY A 181 0.55 -20.34 -3.35
CA GLY A 181 1.17 -21.61 -2.95
C GLY A 181 0.34 -22.85 -3.28
N ILE A 182 -1.00 -22.76 -3.23
CA ILE A 182 -1.88 -23.91 -3.49
C ILE A 182 -1.85 -24.33 -4.98
N PRO A 183 -2.08 -23.43 -5.96
CA PRO A 183 -1.93 -23.77 -7.38
C PRO A 183 -0.52 -24.25 -7.75
N LEU A 184 0.52 -23.65 -7.17
CA LEU A 184 1.90 -24.06 -7.40
C LEU A 184 2.17 -25.47 -6.90
N LEU A 185 1.64 -25.82 -5.72
CA LEU A 185 1.71 -27.18 -5.20
C LEU A 185 0.94 -28.16 -6.10
N LEU A 186 -0.29 -27.80 -6.51
CA LEU A 186 -1.11 -28.65 -7.38
C LEU A 186 -0.45 -28.95 -8.72
N LEU A 187 0.28 -27.98 -9.28
CA LEU A 187 1.05 -28.17 -10.51
C LEU A 187 2.40 -28.87 -10.26
N GLY A 188 3.06 -28.54 -9.16
CA GLY A 188 4.38 -29.09 -8.81
C GLY A 188 4.34 -30.58 -8.50
N LEU A 189 3.27 -31.08 -7.85
CA LEU A 189 3.11 -32.50 -7.52
C LEU A 189 3.18 -33.43 -8.75
N PRO A 190 2.35 -33.27 -9.79
CA PRO A 190 2.44 -34.13 -10.96
C PRO A 190 3.76 -33.94 -11.73
N ILE A 191 4.32 -32.73 -11.79
CA ILE A 191 5.63 -32.50 -12.44
C ILE A 191 6.74 -33.26 -11.71
N LEU A 192 6.71 -33.25 -10.38
CA LEU A 192 7.63 -34.01 -9.56
C LEU A 192 7.52 -35.51 -9.85
N ILE A 193 6.29 -36.05 -9.87
CA ILE A 193 6.03 -37.47 -10.21
C ILE A 193 6.54 -37.81 -11.62
N LEU A 194 6.28 -36.96 -12.63
CA LEU A 194 6.77 -37.17 -14.00
C LEU A 194 8.29 -37.16 -14.08
N SER A 195 8.94 -36.23 -13.36
CA SER A 195 10.39 -36.17 -13.26
C SER A 195 10.94 -37.47 -12.69
N TYR A 196 10.34 -37.96 -11.59
CA TYR A 196 10.72 -39.22 -10.96
C TYR A 196 10.56 -40.43 -11.87
N GLN A 197 9.46 -40.53 -12.62
CA GLN A 197 9.19 -41.65 -13.52
C GLN A 197 10.14 -41.67 -14.73
N LYS A 198 10.43 -40.51 -15.33
CA LYS A 198 11.20 -40.44 -16.57
C LYS A 198 12.72 -40.38 -16.37
N TRP A 199 13.18 -39.75 -15.29
CA TRP A 199 14.61 -39.45 -15.08
C TRP A 199 15.15 -40.05 -13.77
N GLY A 200 14.36 -40.90 -13.10
CA GLY A 200 14.72 -41.51 -11.82
C GLY A 200 14.65 -40.52 -10.66
N ARG A 201 15.16 -40.91 -9.48
CA ARG A 201 15.13 -40.08 -8.26
C ARG A 201 16.15 -38.94 -8.24
N ASP A 202 16.58 -38.47 -9.41
CA ASP A 202 17.58 -37.43 -9.49
C ASP A 202 16.98 -36.04 -9.22
N LEU A 203 17.28 -35.54 -8.01
CA LEU A 203 16.90 -34.21 -7.55
C LEU A 203 17.53 -33.09 -8.40
N SER A 204 18.60 -33.38 -9.15
CA SER A 204 19.31 -32.41 -9.99
C SER A 204 18.44 -31.83 -11.11
N ILE A 205 17.40 -32.54 -11.57
CA ILE A 205 16.48 -32.10 -12.63
C ILE A 205 15.19 -31.52 -12.04
N ALA A 206 14.68 -32.12 -10.96
CA ALA A 206 13.43 -31.68 -10.35
C ALA A 206 13.51 -30.26 -9.78
N ILE A 207 14.67 -29.88 -9.20
CA ILE A 207 14.88 -28.55 -8.62
C ILE A 207 14.86 -27.46 -9.70
N PRO A 208 15.68 -27.50 -10.77
CA PRO A 208 15.63 -26.51 -11.85
C PRO A 208 14.26 -26.37 -12.51
N VAL A 209 13.56 -27.49 -12.76
CA VAL A 209 12.22 -27.47 -13.35
C VAL A 209 11.23 -26.76 -12.43
N SER A 210 11.31 -27.02 -11.12
CA SER A 210 10.46 -26.36 -10.13
C SER A 210 10.76 -24.86 -10.02
N CYS A 211 12.05 -24.47 -10.04
CA CYS A 211 12.46 -23.07 -10.04
C CYS A 211 11.97 -22.34 -11.30
N PHE A 212 12.12 -22.95 -12.48
CA PHE A 212 11.64 -22.39 -13.73
C PHE A 212 10.11 -22.20 -13.71
N MET A 213 9.37 -23.20 -13.24
CA MET A 213 7.92 -23.11 -13.08
C MET A 213 7.52 -21.98 -12.12
N ALA A 214 8.16 -21.88 -10.96
CA ALA A 214 7.90 -20.83 -9.99
C ALA A 214 8.20 -19.44 -10.56
N PHE A 215 9.30 -19.30 -11.32
CA PHE A 215 9.65 -18.06 -12.00
C PHE A 215 8.60 -17.65 -13.04
N VAL A 216 8.14 -18.59 -13.86
CA VAL A 216 7.06 -18.32 -14.84
C VAL A 216 5.78 -17.89 -14.12
N ALA A 217 5.38 -18.61 -13.08
CA ALA A 217 4.18 -18.26 -12.30
C ALA A 217 4.27 -16.86 -11.71
N TRP A 218 5.37 -16.56 -11.01
CA TRP A 218 5.60 -15.28 -10.36
C TRP A 218 5.74 -14.14 -11.37
N GLY A 219 6.47 -14.36 -12.46
CA GLY A 219 6.67 -13.36 -13.52
C GLY A 219 5.37 -13.01 -14.23
N THR A 220 4.59 -14.02 -14.66
CA THR A 220 3.27 -13.79 -15.28
C THR A 220 2.30 -13.13 -14.31
N TRP A 221 2.23 -13.61 -13.07
CA TRP A 221 1.39 -13.00 -12.04
C TRP A 221 1.76 -11.55 -11.78
N GLY A 222 3.06 -11.25 -11.61
CA GLY A 222 3.59 -9.92 -11.34
C GLY A 222 3.32 -8.95 -12.48
N ALA A 223 3.53 -9.38 -13.74
CA ALA A 223 3.21 -8.58 -14.91
C ALA A 223 1.72 -8.21 -14.97
N LEU A 224 0.83 -9.19 -14.74
CA LEU A 224 -0.61 -8.96 -14.70
C LEU A 224 -1.01 -8.00 -13.57
N GLN A 225 -0.37 -8.08 -12.40
CA GLN A 225 -0.63 -7.14 -11.29
C GLN A 225 -0.21 -5.73 -11.66
N SER A 226 0.96 -5.56 -12.29
CA SER A 226 1.43 -4.24 -12.73
C SER A 226 0.47 -3.60 -13.74
N LEU A 227 0.02 -4.37 -14.74
CA LEU A 227 -0.98 -3.88 -15.70
C LEU A 227 -2.32 -3.54 -15.03
N ALA A 228 -2.77 -4.35 -14.05
CA ALA A 228 -4.01 -4.11 -13.33
C ALA A 228 -3.95 -2.84 -12.46
N LYS A 229 -2.83 -2.62 -11.77
CA LYS A 229 -2.58 -1.41 -10.98
C LYS A 229 -2.55 -0.14 -11.83
N ALA A 230 -2.06 -0.25 -13.07
CA ALA A 230 -2.08 0.83 -14.06
C ALA A 230 -3.46 0.98 -14.77
N GLY A 231 -4.44 0.14 -14.46
CA GLY A 231 -5.78 0.20 -15.04
C GLY A 231 -5.91 -0.33 -16.48
N TYR A 232 -4.87 -0.98 -17.02
CA TYR A 232 -4.90 -1.51 -18.40
C TYR A 232 -5.70 -2.81 -18.55
N VAL A 233 -5.88 -3.56 -17.45
CA VAL A 233 -6.60 -4.84 -17.44
C VAL A 233 -7.50 -4.93 -16.21
N MET A 234 -8.49 -5.83 -16.26
CA MET A 234 -9.41 -6.05 -15.15
C MET A 234 -8.70 -6.65 -13.93
N VAL A 235 -9.00 -6.10 -12.74
CA VAL A 235 -8.34 -6.47 -11.48
C VAL A 235 -8.51 -7.94 -11.10
N LEU A 236 -9.75 -8.44 -11.07
CA LEU A 236 -10.04 -9.80 -10.60
C LEU A 236 -9.42 -10.90 -11.49
N PRO A 237 -9.58 -10.88 -12.83
CA PRO A 237 -8.90 -11.83 -13.70
C PRO A 237 -7.39 -11.78 -13.54
N SER A 238 -6.78 -10.59 -13.49
CA SER A 238 -5.34 -10.46 -13.32
C SER A 238 -4.84 -11.09 -12.03
N ALA A 239 -5.58 -10.94 -10.93
CA ALA A 239 -5.24 -11.56 -9.66
C ALA A 239 -5.34 -13.10 -9.70
N PHE A 240 -6.36 -13.68 -10.33
CA PHE A 240 -6.68 -15.12 -10.15
C PHE A 240 -6.45 -16.01 -11.38
N ILE A 241 -6.16 -15.47 -12.56
CA ILE A 241 -6.01 -16.29 -13.78
C ILE A 241 -4.85 -17.29 -13.67
N VAL A 242 -3.73 -16.90 -13.06
CA VAL A 242 -2.59 -17.79 -12.82
C VAL A 242 -3.00 -18.94 -11.90
N HIS A 243 -3.83 -18.67 -10.89
CA HIS A 243 -4.35 -19.70 -9.99
C HIS A 243 -5.19 -20.72 -10.72
N LEU A 244 -6.12 -20.24 -11.56
CA LEU A 244 -7.01 -21.07 -12.35
C LEU A 244 -6.21 -21.96 -13.31
N LEU A 245 -5.32 -21.36 -14.10
CA LEU A 245 -4.52 -22.08 -15.10
C LEU A 245 -3.64 -23.15 -14.45
N PHE A 246 -2.90 -22.80 -13.40
CA PHE A 246 -1.97 -23.73 -12.76
C PHE A 246 -2.73 -24.86 -12.04
N SER A 247 -3.86 -24.56 -11.42
CA SER A 247 -4.70 -25.58 -10.78
C SER A 247 -5.32 -26.52 -11.82
N ILE A 248 -5.84 -26.01 -12.94
CA ILE A 248 -6.41 -26.83 -14.02
C ILE A 248 -5.34 -27.74 -14.62
N ILE A 249 -4.16 -27.18 -14.96
CA ILE A 249 -3.07 -27.96 -15.53
C ILE A 249 -2.59 -29.03 -14.53
N GLY A 250 -2.42 -28.66 -13.26
CA GLY A 250 -2.03 -29.59 -12.20
C GLY A 250 -3.01 -30.75 -12.04
N LEU A 251 -4.31 -30.46 -11.93
CA LEU A 251 -5.36 -31.48 -11.83
C LEU A 251 -5.42 -32.37 -13.08
N TYR A 252 -5.27 -31.79 -14.27
CA TYR A 252 -5.23 -32.54 -15.52
C TYR A 252 -4.04 -33.52 -15.56
N LEU A 253 -2.84 -33.07 -15.18
CA LEU A 253 -1.65 -33.90 -15.16
C LEU A 253 -1.73 -35.01 -14.10
N LEU A 254 -2.29 -34.72 -12.92
CA LEU A 254 -2.53 -35.73 -11.88
C LEU A 254 -3.49 -36.80 -12.38
N LYS A 255 -4.63 -36.41 -12.97
CA LYS A 255 -5.59 -37.36 -13.53
C LYS A 255 -4.98 -38.27 -14.60
N LYS A 256 -4.06 -37.74 -15.40
CA LYS A 256 -3.34 -38.52 -16.43
C LYS A 256 -2.33 -39.50 -15.84
N GLN A 257 -1.88 -39.31 -14.60
CA GLN A 257 -0.98 -40.24 -13.91
C GLN A 257 -1.72 -41.36 -13.17
N ASP A 258 -2.95 -41.10 -12.75
CA ASP A 258 -3.83 -42.10 -12.13
C ASP A 258 -4.47 -43.07 -13.13
N LEU A 259 -4.45 -42.74 -14.44
CA LEU A 259 -4.94 -43.55 -15.57
C LEU A 259 -3.78 -44.28 -16.27
#